data_AF-A0A1H9PGF1-F1
#
_entry.id   AF-A0A1H9PGF1-F1
#
_cell.length_a   1.000
_cell.length_b   1.000
_cell.length_c   1.000
_cell.angle_alpha   90.00
_cell.angle_beta   90.00
_cell.angle_gamma   90.00
#
_symmetry.space_group_name_H-M   'P 1'
#
loop_
_entity.id
_entity.type
_entity.pdbx_description
1 polymer ?
#
loop_
_entity_poly.entity_id
_entity_poly.type
_entity_poly.pdbx_seq_one_letter_code
_entity_poly.pdbx_strand_id
1 'polypeptide(L)'
;MEKTQITVTDEITANYQKFSEYVVCVEVMKNGESMGSFCSDAQTFDEWDEEEIIDMIKLHVTQMQKGSTINEQETLTLKNGWKIKYYQHWDDFYCVDIFDGLKDVGSFCADRGSFEEWMEDEDQLLRVIQDQLNLSS
;
A
#
# COMPACT_ATOMS: atom_id res chain seq x y z
N MET A 1 -16.70 7.16 -14.48
CA MET A 1 -15.77 8.28 -14.72
C MET A 1 -14.62 7.74 -15.54
N GLU A 2 -14.25 8.46 -16.59
CA GLU A 2 -13.23 8.04 -17.56
C GLU A 2 -11.85 8.00 -16.89
N LYS A 3 -11.05 6.97 -17.21
CA LYS A 3 -9.65 6.90 -16.78
C LYS A 3 -8.92 8.06 -17.44
N THR A 4 -8.36 8.96 -16.64
CA THR A 4 -7.49 10.01 -17.17
C THR A 4 -6.04 9.55 -17.04
N GLN A 5 -5.34 9.58 -18.17
CA GLN A 5 -3.94 9.22 -18.28
C GLN A 5 -3.09 10.49 -18.30
N ILE A 6 -2.03 10.50 -17.49
CA ILE A 6 -1.01 11.54 -17.48
C ILE A 6 0.29 10.93 -17.99
N THR A 7 0.93 11.62 -18.93
CA THR A 7 2.29 11.28 -19.38
C THR A 7 3.26 12.22 -18.67
N VAL A 8 4.06 11.69 -17.75
CA VAL A 8 5.04 12.47 -16.98
C VAL A 8 6.35 12.61 -17.77
N THR A 9 6.79 11.51 -18.39
CA THR A 9 7.91 11.45 -19.34
C THR A 9 7.60 10.40 -20.41
N ASP A 10 8.45 10.27 -21.43
CA ASP A 10 8.33 9.23 -22.46
C ASP A 10 8.30 7.80 -21.87
N GLU A 11 8.86 7.62 -20.67
CA GLU A 11 8.96 6.33 -19.99
C GLU A 11 7.95 6.18 -18.85
N ILE A 12 7.42 7.27 -18.29
CA ILE A 12 6.57 7.25 -17.09
C ILE A 12 5.18 7.75 -17.45
N THR A 13 4.20 6.86 -17.26
CA THR A 13 2.78 7.20 -17.39
C THR A 13 2.06 6.88 -16.09
N ALA A 14 1.01 7.63 -15.80
CA ALA A 14 0.16 7.37 -14.66
C ALA A 14 -1.31 7.38 -15.08
N ASN A 15 -2.09 6.48 -14.50
CA ASN A 15 -3.53 6.46 -14.67
C ASN A 15 -4.16 6.63 -13.30
N TYR A 16 -5.07 7.58 -13.16
CA TYR A 16 -5.81 7.72 -11.92
C TYR A 16 -7.26 7.29 -12.10
N GLN A 17 -7.77 6.63 -11.07
CA GLN A 17 -9.12 6.13 -11.01
C GLN A 17 -9.70 6.37 -9.63
N LYS A 18 -10.96 6.79 -9.62
CA LYS A 18 -11.73 6.94 -8.39
C LYS A 18 -12.06 5.54 -7.87
N PHE A 19 -11.49 5.17 -6.73
CA PHE A 19 -11.69 3.86 -6.11
C PHE A 19 -13.00 3.83 -5.30
N SER A 20 -13.27 4.91 -4.57
CA SER A 20 -14.53 5.15 -3.86
C SER A 20 -14.92 6.62 -3.95
N GLU A 21 -16.06 7.02 -3.40
CA GLU A 21 -16.44 8.44 -3.36
C GLU A 21 -15.41 9.32 -2.63
N TYR A 22 -14.62 8.72 -1.73
CA TYR A 22 -13.64 9.38 -0.87
C TYR A 22 -12.18 9.14 -1.27
N VAL A 23 -11.88 8.23 -2.19
CA VAL A 23 -10.49 7.82 -2.49
C VAL A 23 -10.23 7.80 -3.99
N VAL A 24 -9.10 8.38 -4.39
CA VAL A 24 -8.55 8.30 -5.75
C VAL A 24 -7.20 7.58 -5.68
N CYS A 25 -7.01 6.60 -6.54
CA CYS A 25 -5.74 5.88 -6.66
C CYS A 25 -5.09 6.16 -8.00
N VAL A 26 -3.78 6.37 -7.96
CA VAL A 26 -2.91 6.63 -9.11
C VAL A 26 -2.03 5.41 -9.33
N GLU A 27 -2.25 4.69 -10.42
CA GLU A 27 -1.39 3.62 -10.89
C GLU A 27 -0.26 4.20 -11.73
N VAL A 28 0.99 3.88 -11.37
CA VAL A 28 2.18 4.40 -12.04
C VAL A 28 2.84 3.29 -12.85
N MET A 29 3.12 3.57 -14.11
CA MET A 29 3.78 2.66 -15.04
C MET A 29 5.09 3.29 -15.50
N LYS A 30 6.19 2.53 -15.44
CA LYS A 30 7.48 2.91 -16.02
C LYS A 30 7.90 1.89 -17.06
N ASN A 31 8.22 2.32 -18.28
CA ASN A 31 8.61 1.44 -19.39
C ASN A 31 7.60 0.31 -19.67
N GLY A 32 6.31 0.58 -19.44
CA GLY A 32 5.24 -0.41 -19.60
C GLY A 32 5.12 -1.42 -18.45
N GLU A 33 5.96 -1.33 -17.42
CA GLU A 33 5.87 -2.14 -16.20
C GLU A 33 5.21 -1.34 -15.06
N SER A 34 4.39 -2.02 -14.25
CA SER A 34 3.77 -1.39 -13.09
C SER A 34 4.80 -1.12 -12.01
N MET A 35 4.86 0.13 -11.56
CA MET A 35 5.64 0.59 -10.41
C MET A 35 4.77 0.61 -9.14
N GLY A 36 3.59 -0.02 -9.16
CA GLY A 36 2.59 0.06 -8.11
C GLY A 36 1.72 1.31 -8.18
N SER A 37 0.96 1.52 -7.11
CA SER A 37 -0.01 2.61 -7.00
C SER A 37 0.08 3.31 -5.67
N PHE A 38 -0.28 4.58 -5.63
CA PHE A 38 -0.56 5.31 -4.40
C PHE A 38 -1.99 5.85 -4.44
N CYS A 39 -2.57 6.12 -3.27
CA CYS A 39 -3.92 6.66 -3.17
C CYS A 39 -3.93 7.91 -2.30
N SER A 40 -4.90 8.78 -2.55
CA SER A 40 -5.16 9.99 -1.78
C SER A 40 -6.66 10.16 -1.57
N ASP A 41 -7.03 10.95 -0.58
CA ASP A 41 -8.40 11.39 -0.40
C ASP A 41 -8.87 12.12 -1.66
N ALA A 42 -10.08 11.83 -2.12
CA ALA A 42 -10.63 12.41 -3.34
C ALA A 42 -10.72 13.93 -3.26
N GLN A 43 -11.02 14.48 -2.08
CA GLN A 43 -11.05 15.93 -1.88
C GLN A 43 -9.66 16.56 -2.06
N THR A 44 -8.64 15.99 -1.41
CA THR A 44 -7.25 16.45 -1.53
C THR A 44 -6.76 16.32 -2.97
N PHE A 45 -7.10 15.22 -3.63
CA PHE A 45 -6.72 14.98 -5.03
C PHE A 45 -7.38 15.97 -6.00
N ASP A 46 -8.64 16.36 -5.75
CA ASP A 46 -9.35 17.36 -6.56
C ASP A 46 -8.80 18.79 -6.35
N GLU A 47 -8.10 19.04 -5.24
CA GLU A 47 -7.43 20.32 -4.96
C GLU A 47 -6.06 20.43 -5.64
N TRP A 48 -5.44 19.29 -6.01
CA TRP A 48 -4.14 19.28 -6.67
C TRP A 48 -4.23 19.73 -8.12
N ASP A 49 -3.26 20.54 -8.53
CA ASP A 49 -3.04 20.82 -9.94
C ASP A 49 -2.20 19.72 -10.61
N GLU A 50 -2.06 19.81 -11.94
CA GLU A 50 -1.32 18.82 -12.72
C GLU A 50 0.17 18.75 -12.31
N GLU A 51 0.78 19.88 -11.91
CA GLU A 51 2.18 19.90 -11.48
C GLU A 51 2.37 19.17 -10.16
N GLU A 52 1.47 19.38 -9.19
CA GLU A 52 1.48 18.67 -7.91
C GLU A 52 1.28 17.16 -8.10
N ILE A 53 0.33 16.75 -8.95
CA ILE A 53 0.12 15.32 -9.28
C ILE A 53 1.39 14.72 -9.89
N ILE A 54 2.02 15.43 -10.83
CA ILE A 54 3.27 15.00 -11.46
C ILE A 54 4.40 14.83 -10.42
N ASP A 55 4.51 15.74 -9.47
CA ASP A 55 5.55 15.68 -8.44
C ASP A 55 5.31 14.52 -7.46
N MET A 56 4.05 14.23 -7.12
CA MET A 56 3.71 13.02 -6.35
C MET A 56 4.06 11.73 -7.11
N ILE A 57 3.83 11.68 -8.42
CA ILE A 57 4.24 10.53 -9.26
C ILE A 57 5.77 10.39 -9.27
N LYS A 58 6.52 11.47 -9.45
CA LYS A 58 8.00 11.43 -9.43
C LYS A 58 8.52 10.96 -8.07
N LEU A 59 7.91 11.42 -6.98
CA LEU A 59 8.26 10.99 -5.63
C LEU A 59 8.03 9.48 -5.47
N HIS A 60 6.87 8.97 -5.87
CA HIS A 60 6.56 7.53 -5.86
C HIS A 60 7.57 6.72 -6.68
N VAL A 61 7.85 7.14 -7.92
CA VAL A 61 8.85 6.48 -8.77
C VAL A 61 10.22 6.48 -8.11
N THR A 62 10.60 7.58 -7.47
CA THR A 62 11.88 7.68 -6.74
C THR A 62 11.90 6.74 -5.53
N GLN A 63 10.82 6.64 -4.77
CA GLN A 63 10.71 5.72 -3.64
C GLN A 63 10.79 4.26 -4.09
N MET A 64 10.07 3.89 -5.15
CA MET A 64 10.09 2.53 -5.68
C MET A 64 11.43 2.16 -6.32
N GLN A 65 12.11 3.11 -6.97
CA GLN A 65 13.47 2.88 -7.51
C GLN A 65 14.53 2.83 -6.40
N LYS A 66 14.38 3.62 -5.35
CA LYS A 66 15.21 3.51 -4.14
C LYS A 66 14.88 2.25 -3.33
N GLY A 67 13.74 1.62 -3.60
CA GLY A 67 13.21 0.39 -3.01
C GLY A 67 13.96 -0.91 -3.36
N SER A 68 15.14 -0.84 -3.97
CA SER A 68 16.18 -1.87 -3.78
C SER A 68 17.01 -1.68 -2.50
N THR A 69 16.64 -0.70 -1.67
CA THR A 69 17.00 -0.63 -0.25
C THR A 69 15.73 -1.00 0.50
N ILE A 70 15.63 -2.29 0.79
CA ILE A 70 14.54 -2.95 1.51
C ILE A 70 14.21 -2.12 2.76
N ASN A 71 12.99 -1.57 2.86
CA ASN A 71 12.39 -1.35 4.18
C ASN A 71 12.41 -2.74 4.82
N GLU A 72 13.29 -2.96 5.82
CA GLU A 72 13.59 -4.28 6.39
C GLU A 72 12.28 -5.07 6.55
N GLN A 73 12.05 -6.01 5.63
CA GLN A 73 10.84 -6.81 5.66
C GLN A 73 10.97 -7.74 6.84
N GLU A 74 10.31 -7.38 7.92
CA GLU A 74 10.29 -8.18 9.12
C GLU A 74 9.26 -9.29 8.93
N THR A 75 9.60 -10.47 9.44
CA THR A 75 8.76 -11.65 9.33
C THR A 75 8.52 -12.21 10.72
N LEU A 76 7.25 -12.31 11.10
CA LEU A 76 6.82 -12.92 12.35
C LEU A 76 6.03 -14.20 12.06
N THR A 77 6.21 -15.22 12.88
CA THR A 77 5.36 -16.42 12.87
C THR A 77 4.48 -16.40 14.11
N LEU A 78 3.17 -16.42 13.89
CA LEU A 78 2.15 -16.40 14.94
C LEU A 78 1.94 -17.82 15.50
N LYS A 79 1.40 -17.92 16.71
CA LYS A 79 1.09 -19.15 17.45
C LYS A 79 0.17 -20.10 16.68
N ASN A 80 -0.71 -19.57 15.82
CA ASN A 80 -1.59 -20.38 14.98
C ASN A 80 -0.88 -20.97 13.74
N GLY A 81 0.41 -20.69 13.55
CA GLY A 81 1.23 -21.15 12.43
C GLY A 81 1.23 -20.23 11.21
N TRP A 82 0.45 -19.15 11.23
CA TRP A 82 0.50 -18.15 10.16
C TRP A 82 1.80 -17.37 10.23
N LYS A 83 2.33 -17.04 9.06
CA LYS A 83 3.48 -16.15 8.90
C LYS A 83 2.96 -14.81 8.41
N ILE A 84 3.34 -13.74 9.08
CA ILE A 84 3.13 -12.39 8.59
C ILE A 84 4.46 -11.82 8.12
N LYS A 85 4.43 -11.09 7.01
CA LYS A 85 5.50 -10.21 6.57
C LYS A 85 4.98 -8.80 6.65
N TYR A 86 5.71 -7.90 7.29
CA TYR A 86 5.32 -6.51 7.32
C TYR A 86 6.45 -5.61 6.90
N TYR A 87 6.08 -4.48 6.32
CA TYR A 87 7.01 -3.45 5.90
C TYR A 87 6.37 -2.09 6.07
N GLN A 88 7.19 -1.12 6.42
CA GLN A 88 6.77 0.27 6.41
C GLN A 88 6.52 0.65 4.94
N HIS A 89 5.30 1.04 4.61
CA HIS A 89 4.94 1.45 3.25
C HIS A 89 5.07 2.97 3.08
N TRP A 90 4.65 3.73 4.11
CA TRP A 90 4.81 5.19 4.25
C TRP A 90 5.27 5.55 5.67
N ASP A 91 5.61 6.81 5.92
CA ASP A 91 6.09 7.29 7.23
C ASP A 91 5.14 6.88 8.39
N ASP A 92 3.83 6.85 8.11
CA ASP A 92 2.79 6.58 9.08
C ASP A 92 2.00 5.28 8.84
N PHE A 93 2.44 4.39 7.94
CA PHE A 93 1.70 3.15 7.62
C PHE A 93 2.60 1.92 7.51
N TYR A 94 2.11 0.82 8.06
CA TYR A 94 2.62 -0.52 7.81
C TYR A 94 1.67 -1.29 6.91
N CYS A 95 2.22 -2.05 5.97
CA CYS A 95 1.48 -3.06 5.24
C CYS A 95 1.93 -4.44 5.69
N VAL A 96 0.97 -5.35 5.76
CA VAL A 96 1.11 -6.71 6.31
C VAL A 96 0.58 -7.70 5.28
N ASP A 97 1.43 -8.63 4.88
CA ASP A 97 1.10 -9.79 4.07
C ASP A 97 1.00 -11.03 4.97
N ILE A 98 -0.06 -11.82 4.83
CA ILE A 98 -0.39 -12.95 5.70
C ILE A 98 -0.35 -14.25 4.90
N PHE A 99 0.36 -15.24 5.45
CA PHE A 99 0.57 -16.54 4.84
C PHE A 99 0.18 -17.69 5.78
N ASP A 100 -0.51 -18.69 5.26
CA ASP A 100 -0.72 -19.98 5.91
C ASP A 100 0.18 -21.02 5.22
N GLY A 101 1.33 -21.29 5.82
CA GLY A 101 2.42 -22.04 5.19
C GLY A 101 2.98 -21.32 3.96
N LEU A 102 2.67 -21.84 2.76
CA LEU A 102 3.06 -21.24 1.47
C LEU A 102 1.90 -20.50 0.77
N LYS A 103 0.71 -20.54 1.35
CA LYS A 103 -0.49 -19.97 0.75
C LYS A 103 -0.66 -18.52 1.21
N ASP A 104 -0.82 -17.63 0.24
CA ASP A 104 -1.26 -16.25 0.50
C ASP A 104 -2.71 -16.26 1.00
N VAL A 105 -2.92 -15.69 2.19
CA VAL A 105 -4.24 -15.59 2.85
C VAL A 105 -4.86 -14.22 2.57
N GLY A 106 -4.01 -13.19 2.51
CA GLY A 106 -4.40 -11.83 2.16
C GLY A 106 -3.40 -10.81 2.70
N SER A 107 -3.71 -9.53 2.47
CA SER A 107 -2.91 -8.42 2.96
C SER A 107 -3.79 -7.25 3.36
N PHE A 108 -3.28 -6.41 4.27
CA PHE A 108 -3.89 -5.15 4.65
C PHE A 108 -2.82 -4.14 5.05
N CYS A 109 -3.17 -2.86 5.07
CA CYS A 109 -2.32 -1.82 5.61
C CYS A 109 -3.04 -1.12 6.77
N ALA A 110 -2.28 -0.70 7.77
CA ALA A 110 -2.77 -0.03 8.96
C ALA A 110 -1.85 1.14 9.31
N ASP A 111 -2.40 2.13 10.01
CA ASP A 111 -1.60 3.21 10.54
C ASP A 111 -0.56 2.65 11.53
N ARG A 112 0.57 3.35 11.62
CA ARG A 112 1.73 2.91 12.38
C ARG A 112 1.42 2.74 13.86
N GLY A 113 0.67 3.66 14.46
CA GLY A 113 0.34 3.61 15.88
C GLY A 113 -0.49 2.39 16.22
N SER A 114 -1.54 2.13 15.44
CA SER A 114 -2.39 0.96 15.61
C SER A 114 -1.61 -0.34 15.38
N PHE A 115 -0.78 -0.41 14.35
CA PHE A 115 0.00 -1.63 14.06
C PHE A 115 1.02 -1.93 15.15
N GLU A 116 1.76 -0.92 15.63
CA GLU A 116 2.72 -1.09 16.73
C GLU A 116 2.02 -1.57 18.02
N GLU A 117 0.82 -1.04 18.34
CA GLU A 117 0.02 -1.52 19.47
C GLU A 117 -0.35 -3.00 19.34
N TRP A 118 -0.84 -3.43 18.17
CA TRP A 118 -1.23 -4.83 17.97
C TRP A 118 -0.05 -5.79 18.05
N MET A 119 1.15 -5.34 17.68
CA MET A 119 2.37 -6.14 17.77
C MET A 119 2.80 -6.41 19.22
N GLU A 120 2.29 -5.65 20.21
CA GLU A 120 2.54 -5.89 21.64
C GLU A 120 1.74 -7.09 22.19
N ASP A 121 0.57 -7.39 21.62
CA ASP A 121 -0.29 -8.52 21.98
C ASP A 121 -0.68 -9.36 20.75
N GLU A 122 -0.05 -10.51 20.62
CA GLU A 122 -0.29 -11.42 19.50
C GLU A 122 -1.75 -11.90 19.38
N ASP A 123 -2.48 -12.04 20.49
CA ASP A 123 -3.88 -12.47 20.44
C ASP A 123 -4.78 -11.34 19.90
N GLN A 124 -4.41 -10.07 20.15
CA GLN A 124 -5.05 -8.90 19.55
C GLN A 124 -4.75 -8.84 18.05
N LEU A 125 -3.49 -9.01 17.65
CA LEU A 125 -3.09 -9.04 16.24
C LEU A 125 -3.82 -10.12 15.44
N LEU A 126 -3.96 -11.33 15.99
CA LEU A 126 -4.69 -12.42 15.35
C LEU A 126 -6.16 -12.06 15.09
N ARG A 127 -6.83 -11.42 16.05
CA ARG A 127 -8.22 -10.98 15.89
C ARG A 127 -8.34 -9.91 14.81
N VAL A 128 -7.41 -8.96 14.76
CA VAL A 128 -7.40 -7.92 13.73
C VAL A 128 -7.21 -8.53 12.35
N ILE A 129 -6.27 -9.47 12.18
CA ILE A 129 -6.07 -10.17 10.90
C ILE A 129 -7.37 -10.88 10.47
N GLN A 130 -8.04 -11.57 11.40
CA GLN A 130 -9.30 -12.25 11.10
C GLN A 130 -10.40 -11.26 10.67
N ASP A 131 -10.54 -10.13 11.37
CA ASP A 131 -11.53 -9.10 11.06
C ASP A 131 -11.26 -8.42 9.71
N GLN A 132 -10.01 -7.98 9.47
CA GLN A 132 -9.59 -7.31 8.23
C GLN A 132 -9.76 -8.21 7.00
N LEU A 133 -9.50 -9.51 7.15
CA LEU A 133 -9.61 -10.48 6.06
C LEU A 133 -10.99 -11.16 5.98
N ASN A 134 -11.95 -10.77 6.83
CA ASN A 134 -13.26 -11.42 6.97
C ASN A 134 -13.16 -12.95 7.13
N LEU A 135 -12.12 -13.43 7.81
CA LEU A 135 -11.91 -14.85 8.08
C LEU A 135 -12.75 -15.21 9.29
N SER A 136 -13.89 -15.87 9.05
CA SER A 136 -14.76 -16.36 10.13
C SER A 136 -14.00 -17.25 11.11
N SER A 137 -14.04 -16.88 12.39
CA SER A 137 -13.48 -17.60 13.54
C SER A 137 -14.15 -18.96 13.79
#